data_AF-A0A934P0U0-F1
#
_entry.id   AF-A0A934P0U0-F1
#
_cell.length_a   1.000
_cell.length_b   1.000
_cell.length_c   1.000
_cell.angle_alpha   90.00
_cell.angle_beta   90.00
_cell.angle_gamma   90.00
#
_symmetry.space_group_name_H-M   'P 1'
#
loop_
_entity.id
_entity.type
_entity.pdbx_description
1 polymer ?
#
loop_
_entity_poly.entity_id
_entity_poly.type
_entity_poly.pdbx_seq_one_letter_code
_entity_poly.pdbx_strand_id
1 'polypeptide(L)'
;MTIYADALNAIPQYNDAQRAIATINTWRLEITTVPTRDALDQQLVTELVDAAATGKPQPADLVARLHTHQQEARMYGEHVQLLNRAADYANDLNRMVIQNGIEYAYSHLQRVLDEVLKDVRANTAALRDVRSAEEAIASSAIDGWTNVQQLVGRYDELRKAHRDIARIEAGSAVDSHKFAVVGQLADHLDRDPFWIQRRTFAAANCRLPGNDGGASTSTMPHGVPVQASTLTDRASYLRWLRAAKSIAPAPDKARPSEIWPNGVARARWLLHIATKCEPWIATAEQIDVAYDTAYNATSAVQDEYGRRHFTDALKRHQAITQTQAVTQTRVAVGT
;
A
#
# COMPACT_ATOMS: atom_id res chain seq x y z
N MET A 1 -6.17 -15.05 -12.04
CA MET A 1 -4.91 -14.32 -11.80
C MET A 1 -5.29 -13.02 -11.12
N THR A 2 -4.59 -12.61 -10.04
CA THR A 2 -4.99 -11.43 -9.25
C THR A 2 -4.28 -10.17 -9.76
N ILE A 3 -4.86 -8.99 -9.57
CA ILE A 3 -4.25 -7.70 -9.96
C ILE A 3 -2.86 -7.53 -9.31
N TYR A 4 -2.68 -8.03 -8.08
CA TYR A 4 -1.40 -8.02 -7.40
C TYR A 4 -0.32 -8.86 -8.12
N ALA A 5 -0.67 -10.07 -8.55
CA ALA A 5 0.26 -10.92 -9.29
C ALA A 5 0.63 -10.30 -10.65
N ASP A 6 -0.36 -9.71 -11.34
CA ASP A 6 -0.12 -9.03 -12.62
C ASP A 6 0.80 -7.81 -12.47
N ALA A 7 0.64 -7.05 -11.38
CA ALA A 7 1.52 -5.92 -11.06
C ALA A 7 2.97 -6.37 -10.79
N LEU A 8 3.18 -7.46 -10.05
CA LEU A 8 4.53 -8.00 -9.86
C LEU A 8 5.12 -8.58 -11.16
N ASN A 9 4.31 -9.22 -11.99
CA ASN A 9 4.76 -9.75 -13.28
C ASN A 9 5.12 -8.67 -14.29
N ALA A 10 4.65 -7.43 -14.09
CA ALA A 10 5.07 -6.28 -14.88
C ALA A 10 6.51 -5.84 -14.56
N ILE A 11 7.09 -6.28 -13.44
CA ILE A 11 8.47 -5.97 -13.05
C ILE A 11 9.44 -6.79 -13.92
N PRO A 12 10.40 -6.14 -14.62
CA PRO A 12 11.42 -6.86 -15.40
C PRO A 12 12.17 -7.89 -14.54
N GLN A 13 12.43 -9.07 -15.08
CA GLN A 13 13.14 -10.19 -14.43
C GLN A 13 12.42 -10.86 -13.24
N TYR A 14 11.26 -10.37 -12.79
CA TYR A 14 10.52 -10.97 -11.67
C TYR A 14 10.17 -12.44 -11.95
N ASN A 15 9.65 -12.75 -13.14
CA ASN A 15 9.27 -14.12 -13.52
C ASN A 15 10.48 -15.06 -13.56
N ASP A 16 11.64 -14.59 -14.01
CA ASP A 16 12.85 -15.42 -14.05
C ASP A 16 13.40 -15.66 -12.63
N ALA A 17 13.33 -14.66 -11.74
CA ALA A 17 13.67 -14.81 -10.33
C ALA A 17 12.74 -15.80 -9.62
N GLN A 18 11.42 -15.72 -9.85
CA GLN A 18 10.45 -16.70 -9.32
C GLN A 18 10.72 -18.11 -9.84
N ARG A 19 11.05 -18.26 -11.13
CA ARG A 19 11.41 -19.56 -11.72
C ARG A 19 12.68 -20.13 -11.07
N ALA A 20 13.70 -19.29 -10.82
CA ALA A 20 14.92 -19.72 -10.15
C ALA A 20 14.64 -20.22 -8.72
N ILE A 21 13.82 -19.50 -7.94
CA ILE A 21 13.40 -19.92 -6.60
C ILE A 21 12.65 -21.25 -6.65
N ALA A 22 11.70 -21.40 -7.57
CA ALA A 22 10.94 -22.64 -7.72
C ALA A 22 11.85 -23.83 -8.04
N THR A 23 12.77 -23.67 -9.00
CA THR A 23 13.73 -24.71 -9.38
C THR A 23 14.64 -25.11 -8.22
N ILE A 24 15.19 -24.15 -7.47
CA ILE A 24 16.05 -24.43 -6.31
C ILE A 24 15.25 -25.16 -5.21
N ASN A 25 14.00 -24.77 -4.97
CA ASN A 25 13.17 -25.46 -3.99
C ASN A 25 12.82 -26.89 -4.42
N THR A 26 12.64 -27.15 -5.71
CA THR A 26 12.50 -28.52 -6.24
C THR A 26 13.76 -29.34 -5.95
N TRP A 27 14.96 -28.82 -6.23
CA TRP A 27 16.22 -29.50 -5.91
C TRP A 27 16.38 -29.75 -4.39
N ARG A 28 15.93 -28.81 -3.56
CA ARG A 28 15.93 -28.98 -2.09
C ARG A 28 14.97 -30.05 -1.61
N LEU A 29 13.84 -30.26 -2.28
CA LEU A 29 12.92 -31.35 -1.94
C LEU A 29 13.53 -32.70 -2.36
N GLU A 30 14.12 -32.77 -3.55
CA GLU A 30 14.76 -33.99 -4.06
C GLU A 30 15.92 -34.45 -3.17
N ILE A 31 16.73 -33.54 -2.61
CA ILE A 31 17.85 -33.95 -1.74
C ILE A 31 17.40 -34.51 -0.39
N THR A 32 16.16 -34.25 0.05
CA THR A 32 15.63 -34.82 1.31
C THR A 32 15.30 -36.31 1.22
N THR A 33 15.31 -36.90 0.02
CA THR A 33 15.06 -38.33 -0.17
C THR A 33 16.34 -39.18 -0.06
N VAL A 34 17.48 -38.56 0.23
CA VAL A 34 18.76 -39.27 0.37
C VAL A 34 18.87 -39.90 1.77
N PRO A 35 19.39 -41.14 1.90
CA PRO A 35 19.59 -41.79 3.19
C PRO A 35 20.43 -40.92 4.15
N THR A 36 19.96 -40.77 5.39
CA THR A 36 20.75 -40.10 6.43
C THR A 36 21.94 -40.96 6.83
N ARG A 37 22.96 -40.32 7.43
CA ARG A 37 24.06 -41.05 8.07
C ARG A 37 23.54 -42.13 9.01
N ASP A 38 22.56 -41.80 9.83
CA ASP A 38 21.98 -42.73 10.81
C ASP A 38 21.31 -43.94 10.11
N ALA A 39 20.64 -43.72 8.97
CA ALA A 39 20.06 -44.82 8.20
C ALA A 39 21.13 -45.74 7.60
N LEU A 40 22.22 -45.17 7.09
CA LEU A 40 23.37 -45.92 6.55
C LEU A 40 24.15 -46.65 7.65
N ASP A 41 24.35 -46.01 8.81
CA ASP A 41 25.02 -46.60 9.98
C ASP A 41 24.15 -47.73 10.58
N GLN A 42 22.83 -47.55 10.65
CA GLN A 42 21.89 -48.56 11.13
C GLN A 42 21.89 -49.82 10.26
N GLN A 43 22.09 -49.70 8.95
CA GLN A 43 22.24 -50.86 8.06
C GLN A 43 23.48 -51.67 8.42
N LEU A 44 24.63 -51.01 8.64
CA LEU A 44 25.87 -51.68 9.04
C LEU A 44 25.75 -52.32 10.43
N VAL A 45 25.09 -51.65 11.38
CA VAL A 45 24.81 -52.20 12.72
C VAL A 45 23.95 -53.44 12.61
N THR A 46 22.89 -53.41 11.80
CA THR A 46 21.98 -54.55 11.60
C THR A 46 22.73 -55.75 11.01
N GLU A 47 23.61 -55.53 10.04
CA GLU A 47 24.46 -56.57 9.47
C GLU A 47 25.45 -57.18 10.47
N LEU A 48 26.09 -56.36 11.31
CA LEU A 48 26.99 -56.83 12.35
C LEU A 48 26.26 -57.66 13.41
N VAL A 49 25.06 -57.24 13.80
CA VAL A 49 24.21 -57.98 14.74
C VAL A 49 23.82 -59.34 14.14
N ASP A 50 23.45 -59.41 12.86
CA ASP A 50 23.11 -60.67 12.17
C ASP A 50 24.33 -61.62 12.02
N ALA A 51 25.48 -61.07 11.63
CA ALA A 51 26.72 -61.84 11.53
C ALA A 51 27.11 -62.45 12.89
N ALA A 52 27.01 -61.65 13.97
CA ALA A 52 27.26 -62.12 15.33
C ALA A 52 26.25 -63.19 15.78
N ALA A 53 24.96 -63.00 15.50
CA ALA A 53 23.90 -63.95 15.86
C ALA A 53 24.05 -65.30 15.16
N THR A 54 24.64 -65.32 13.95
CA THR A 54 24.83 -66.53 13.14
C THR A 54 26.24 -67.14 13.24
N GLY A 55 27.12 -66.57 14.08
CA GLY A 55 28.48 -67.06 14.27
C GLY A 55 29.41 -66.85 13.06
N LYS A 56 29.05 -65.93 12.15
CA LYS A 56 29.89 -65.56 10.99
C LYS A 56 31.01 -64.62 11.44
N PRO A 57 32.18 -64.64 10.77
CA PRO A 57 33.21 -63.65 11.01
C PRO A 57 32.72 -62.24 10.64
N GLN A 58 33.35 -61.22 11.22
CA GLN A 58 33.08 -59.82 10.85
C GLN A 58 33.34 -59.60 9.34
N PRO A 59 32.47 -58.85 8.64
CA PRO A 59 32.71 -58.48 7.24
C PRO A 59 34.07 -57.78 7.08
N ALA A 60 34.92 -58.32 6.21
CA ALA A 60 36.30 -57.85 6.04
C ALA A 60 36.39 -56.42 5.45
N ASP A 61 35.33 -55.95 4.80
CA ASP A 61 35.21 -54.65 4.14
C ASP A 61 34.46 -53.61 4.99
N LEU A 62 34.06 -53.95 6.22
CA LEU A 62 33.25 -53.07 7.07
C LEU A 62 33.85 -51.66 7.23
N VAL A 63 35.15 -51.56 7.50
CA VAL A 63 35.82 -50.26 7.70
C VAL A 63 35.78 -49.42 6.43
N ALA A 64 35.97 -50.04 5.27
CA ALA A 64 35.90 -49.35 3.99
C ALA A 64 34.47 -48.85 3.71
N ARG A 65 33.45 -49.68 3.97
CA ARG A 65 32.04 -49.32 3.81
C ARG A 65 31.62 -48.20 4.77
N LEU A 66 32.03 -48.26 6.04
CA LEU A 66 31.78 -47.19 7.01
C LEU A 66 32.41 -45.87 6.58
N HIS A 67 33.65 -45.90 6.07
CA HIS A 67 34.31 -44.70 5.54
C HIS A 67 33.57 -44.13 4.32
N THR A 68 33.12 -44.97 3.39
CA THR A 68 32.28 -44.54 2.25
C THR A 68 30.99 -43.88 2.73
N HIS A 69 30.25 -44.51 3.66
CA HIS A 69 29.02 -43.93 4.21
C HIS A 69 29.27 -42.57 4.89
N GLN A 70 30.39 -42.42 5.61
CA GLN A 70 30.76 -41.15 6.23
C GLN A 70 31.10 -40.06 5.21
N GLN A 71 31.84 -40.40 4.15
CA GLN A 71 32.15 -39.47 3.07
C GLN A 71 30.89 -39.05 2.31
N GLU A 72 30.03 -40.01 1.95
CA GLU A 72 28.75 -39.75 1.30
C GLU A 72 27.88 -38.83 2.16
N ALA A 73 27.68 -39.16 3.44
CA ALA A 73 26.91 -38.33 4.36
C ALA A 73 27.46 -36.90 4.48
N ARG A 74 28.80 -36.74 4.50
CA ARG A 74 29.44 -35.42 4.52
C ARG A 74 29.16 -34.65 3.23
N MET A 75 29.37 -35.27 2.07
CA MET A 75 29.12 -34.62 0.78
C MET A 75 27.65 -34.23 0.61
N TYR A 76 26.72 -35.07 1.07
CA TYR A 76 25.30 -34.72 1.12
C TYR A 76 25.03 -33.54 2.04
N GLY A 77 25.64 -33.50 3.23
CA GLY A 77 25.55 -32.35 4.12
C GLY A 77 26.04 -31.05 3.47
N GLU A 78 27.19 -31.10 2.79
CA GLU A 78 27.74 -29.95 2.05
C GLU A 78 26.83 -29.51 0.89
N HIS A 79 26.23 -30.47 0.17
CA HIS A 79 25.29 -30.21 -0.92
C HIS A 79 23.98 -29.57 -0.40
N VAL A 80 23.40 -30.08 0.70
CA VAL A 80 22.22 -29.46 1.34
C VAL A 80 22.53 -28.02 1.78
N GLN A 81 23.69 -27.79 2.39
CA GLN A 81 24.12 -26.45 2.78
C GLN A 81 24.30 -25.51 1.57
N LEU A 82 24.81 -26.03 0.45
CA LEU A 82 24.92 -25.24 -0.79
C LEU A 82 23.55 -24.87 -1.36
N LEU A 83 22.60 -25.82 -1.41
CA LEU A 83 21.24 -25.56 -1.89
C LEU A 83 20.48 -24.58 -1.00
N ASN A 84 20.66 -24.65 0.33
CA ASN A 84 20.09 -23.66 1.25
C ASN A 84 20.66 -22.26 0.98
N ARG A 85 21.98 -22.13 0.84
CA ARG A 85 22.62 -20.84 0.48
C ARG A 85 22.16 -20.32 -0.89
N ALA A 86 21.97 -21.20 -1.86
CA ALA A 86 21.44 -20.84 -3.18
C ALA A 86 20.00 -20.33 -3.08
N ALA A 87 19.16 -20.96 -2.24
CA ALA A 87 17.80 -20.51 -1.99
C ALA A 87 17.77 -19.13 -1.30
N ASP A 88 18.61 -18.90 -0.30
CA ASP A 88 18.73 -17.59 0.36
C ASP A 88 19.15 -16.52 -0.64
N TYR A 89 20.19 -16.79 -1.44
CA TYR A 89 20.65 -15.89 -2.50
C TYR A 89 19.58 -15.60 -3.56
N ALA A 90 18.82 -16.60 -4.01
CA ALA A 90 17.75 -16.41 -4.98
C ALA A 90 16.59 -15.56 -4.41
N ASN A 91 16.26 -15.76 -3.13
CA ASN A 91 15.28 -14.91 -2.44
C ASN A 91 15.77 -13.46 -2.31
N ASP A 92 17.04 -13.26 -1.98
CA ASP A 92 17.67 -11.93 -1.92
C ASP A 92 17.64 -11.23 -3.28
N LEU A 93 18.02 -11.94 -4.34
CA LEU A 93 17.95 -11.42 -5.70
C LEU A 93 16.52 -11.06 -6.09
N ASN A 94 15.53 -11.90 -5.78
CA ASN A 94 14.13 -11.58 -6.05
C ASN A 94 13.65 -10.34 -5.27
N ARG A 95 14.07 -10.17 -4.01
CA ARG A 95 13.80 -8.95 -3.24
C ARG A 95 14.40 -7.71 -3.91
N MET A 96 15.64 -7.80 -4.37
CA MET A 96 16.29 -6.72 -5.12
C MET A 96 15.58 -6.40 -6.43
N VAL A 97 15.16 -7.42 -7.19
CA VAL A 97 14.40 -7.24 -8.44
C VAL A 97 13.10 -6.47 -8.18
N ILE A 98 12.36 -6.86 -7.13
CA ILE A 98 11.12 -6.17 -6.76
C ILE A 98 11.39 -4.73 -6.32
N GLN A 99 12.40 -4.50 -5.47
CA GLN A 99 12.74 -3.16 -4.97
C GLN A 99 13.19 -2.22 -6.10
N ASN A 100 14.03 -2.71 -7.01
CA ASN A 100 14.60 -1.90 -8.09
C ASN A 100 13.64 -1.66 -9.26
N GLY A 101 12.53 -2.40 -9.34
CA GLY A 101 11.53 -2.26 -10.41
C GLY A 101 10.12 -2.01 -9.88
N ILE A 102 9.98 -1.53 -8.65
CA ILE A 102 8.68 -1.30 -8.01
C ILE A 102 7.83 -0.27 -8.79
N GLU A 103 8.47 0.66 -9.51
CA GLU A 103 7.80 1.64 -10.36
C GLU A 103 7.02 0.99 -11.53
N TYR A 104 7.44 -0.17 -12.02
CA TYR A 104 6.70 -0.92 -13.03
C TYR A 104 5.40 -1.49 -12.48
N ALA A 105 5.41 -1.96 -11.23
CA ALA A 105 4.21 -2.42 -10.54
C ALA A 105 3.23 -1.26 -10.32
N TYR A 106 3.71 -0.11 -9.84
CA TYR A 106 2.86 1.09 -9.70
C TYR A 106 2.29 1.57 -11.03
N SER A 107 3.10 1.59 -12.10
CA SER A 107 2.65 1.96 -13.45
C SER A 107 1.60 0.99 -13.99
N HIS A 108 1.73 -0.32 -13.70
CA HIS A 108 0.69 -1.30 -14.02
C HIS A 108 -0.60 -1.01 -13.27
N LEU A 109 -0.54 -0.81 -11.95
CA LEU A 109 -1.72 -0.49 -11.13
C LEU A 109 -2.41 0.79 -11.59
N GLN A 110 -1.66 1.80 -12.04
CA GLN A 110 -2.23 3.04 -12.59
C GLN A 110 -3.03 2.76 -13.87
N ARG A 111 -2.52 1.93 -14.79
CA ARG A 111 -3.28 1.52 -15.99
C ARG A 111 -4.56 0.78 -15.63
N VAL A 112 -4.50 -0.14 -14.66
CA VAL A 112 -5.70 -0.86 -14.18
C VAL A 112 -6.70 0.09 -13.53
N LEU A 113 -6.24 1.09 -12.76
CA LEU A 113 -7.09 2.14 -12.22
C LEU A 113 -7.80 2.92 -13.33
N ASP A 114 -7.06 3.34 -14.36
CA ASP A 114 -7.61 4.10 -15.48
C ASP A 114 -8.67 3.31 -16.25
N GLU A 115 -8.45 2.00 -16.46
CA GLU A 115 -9.42 1.08 -17.05
C GLU A 115 -10.69 0.97 -16.20
N VAL A 116 -10.55 0.67 -14.90
CA VAL A 116 -11.71 0.53 -13.99
C VAL A 116 -12.53 1.83 -13.98
N LEU A 117 -11.88 2.99 -13.90
CA LEU A 117 -12.57 4.28 -13.87
C LEU A 117 -13.18 4.66 -15.23
N LYS A 118 -12.58 4.23 -16.34
CA LYS A 118 -13.18 4.36 -17.67
C LYS A 118 -14.48 3.55 -17.76
N ASP A 119 -14.47 2.32 -17.26
CA ASP A 119 -15.65 1.45 -17.25
C ASP A 119 -16.75 1.99 -16.33
N VAL A 120 -16.39 2.51 -15.15
CA VAL A 120 -17.34 3.19 -14.26
C VAL A 120 -17.97 4.41 -14.95
N ARG A 121 -17.15 5.24 -15.62
CA ARG A 121 -17.63 6.42 -16.36
C ARG A 121 -18.57 6.03 -17.49
N ALA A 122 -18.32 4.94 -18.21
CA ALA A 122 -19.21 4.46 -19.27
C ALA A 122 -20.63 4.13 -18.75
N ASN A 123 -20.76 3.72 -17.48
CA ASN A 123 -22.06 3.41 -16.86
C ASN A 123 -22.79 4.65 -16.30
N THR A 124 -22.15 5.83 -16.25
CA THR A 124 -22.76 7.04 -15.65
C THR A 124 -24.02 7.50 -16.38
N ALA A 125 -24.02 7.46 -17.72
CA ALA A 125 -25.17 7.89 -18.52
C ALA A 125 -26.40 6.99 -18.30
N ALA A 126 -26.18 5.69 -18.09
CA ALA A 126 -27.25 4.73 -17.81
C ALA A 126 -27.85 4.90 -16.41
N LEU A 127 -27.04 5.36 -15.44
CA LEU A 127 -27.45 5.52 -14.05
C LEU A 127 -28.13 6.85 -13.76
N ARG A 128 -27.91 7.91 -14.55
CA ARG A 128 -28.49 9.25 -14.32
C ARG A 128 -28.31 9.69 -12.85
N ASP A 129 -29.41 9.83 -12.10
CA ASP A 129 -29.45 10.25 -10.69
C ASP A 129 -29.63 9.10 -9.69
N VAL A 130 -29.55 7.83 -10.13
CA VAL A 130 -29.72 6.65 -9.28
C VAL A 130 -28.63 6.58 -8.21
N ARG A 131 -29.06 6.45 -6.96
CA ARG A 131 -28.21 6.47 -5.76
C ARG A 131 -28.24 5.17 -4.97
N SER A 132 -29.20 4.29 -5.25
CA SER A 132 -29.37 3.01 -4.56
C SER A 132 -29.87 1.91 -5.52
N ALA A 133 -29.84 0.66 -5.05
CA ALA A 133 -30.38 -0.47 -5.81
C ALA A 133 -31.90 -0.35 -6.01
N GLU A 134 -32.63 0.14 -5.00
CA GLU A 134 -34.08 0.35 -5.05
C GLU A 134 -34.44 1.42 -6.09
N GLU A 135 -33.67 2.52 -6.14
CA GLU A 135 -33.84 3.54 -7.16
C GLU A 135 -33.53 2.98 -8.56
N ALA A 136 -32.50 2.13 -8.69
CA ALA A 136 -32.16 1.47 -9.96
C ALA A 136 -33.30 0.57 -10.45
N ILE A 137 -33.95 -0.16 -9.54
CA ILE A 137 -35.13 -0.98 -9.85
C ILE A 137 -36.29 -0.09 -10.28
N ALA A 138 -36.58 0.97 -9.52
CA ALA A 138 -37.67 1.89 -9.82
C ALA A 138 -37.50 2.64 -11.15
N SER A 139 -36.26 2.92 -11.55
CA SER A 139 -35.93 3.64 -12.79
C SER A 139 -35.50 2.74 -13.95
N SER A 140 -35.65 1.42 -13.83
CA SER A 140 -35.21 0.45 -14.84
C SER A 140 -33.72 0.58 -15.25
N ALA A 141 -32.84 0.95 -14.30
CA ALA A 141 -31.39 1.10 -14.49
C ALA A 141 -30.58 -0.04 -13.84
N ILE A 142 -31.20 -1.21 -13.66
CA ILE A 142 -30.65 -2.37 -12.93
C ILE A 142 -29.32 -2.83 -13.52
N ASP A 143 -29.22 -2.91 -14.86
CA ASP A 143 -28.01 -3.39 -15.54
C ASP A 143 -26.81 -2.47 -15.28
N GLY A 144 -27.01 -1.15 -15.42
CA GLY A 144 -25.98 -0.16 -15.12
C GLY A 144 -25.53 -0.22 -13.66
N TRP A 145 -26.47 -0.42 -12.72
CA TRP A 145 -26.14 -0.55 -11.31
C TRP A 145 -25.37 -1.82 -11.00
N THR A 146 -25.80 -2.95 -11.58
CA THR A 146 -25.13 -4.25 -11.44
C THR A 146 -23.71 -4.22 -11.98
N ASN A 147 -23.49 -3.57 -13.14
CA ASN A 147 -22.17 -3.38 -13.71
C ASN A 147 -21.26 -2.58 -12.77
N VAL A 148 -21.75 -1.48 -12.20
CA VAL A 148 -20.95 -0.69 -11.24
C VAL A 148 -20.64 -1.49 -9.97
N GLN A 149 -21.58 -2.31 -9.48
CA GLN A 149 -21.32 -3.19 -8.32
C GLN A 149 -20.22 -4.23 -8.61
N GLN A 150 -20.15 -4.78 -9.82
CA GLN A 150 -19.03 -5.66 -10.22
C GLN A 150 -17.70 -4.89 -10.24
N LEU A 151 -17.72 -3.65 -10.73
CA LEU A 151 -16.54 -2.77 -10.74
C LEU A 151 -16.08 -2.38 -9.33
N VAL A 152 -16.97 -2.35 -8.33
CA VAL A 152 -16.58 -2.19 -6.90
C VAL A 152 -15.65 -3.32 -6.48
N GLY A 153 -15.96 -4.57 -6.82
CA GLY A 153 -15.10 -5.72 -6.49
C GLY A 153 -13.72 -5.63 -7.14
N ARG A 154 -13.66 -5.24 -8.41
CA ARG A 154 -12.38 -5.02 -9.13
C ARG A 154 -11.59 -3.85 -8.54
N TYR A 155 -12.27 -2.79 -8.11
CA TYR A 155 -11.65 -1.64 -7.42
C TYR A 155 -11.11 -2.03 -6.03
N ASP A 156 -11.84 -2.84 -5.27
CA ASP A 156 -11.39 -3.40 -3.99
C ASP A 156 -10.11 -4.23 -4.17
N GLU A 157 -10.07 -5.10 -5.17
CA GLU A 157 -8.88 -5.89 -5.49
C GLU A 157 -7.70 -5.01 -5.90
N LEU A 158 -7.93 -3.99 -6.74
CA LEU A 158 -6.93 -3.00 -7.13
C LEU A 158 -6.34 -2.27 -5.91
N ARG A 159 -7.19 -1.79 -4.99
CA ARG A 159 -6.73 -1.06 -3.80
C ARG A 159 -6.04 -1.96 -2.78
N LYS A 160 -6.43 -3.24 -2.71
CA LYS A 160 -5.68 -4.24 -1.96
C LYS A 160 -4.28 -4.46 -2.57
N ALA A 161 -4.19 -4.67 -3.88
CA ALA A 161 -2.92 -4.82 -4.57
C ALA A 161 -2.02 -3.59 -4.39
N HIS A 162 -2.58 -2.38 -4.52
CA HIS A 162 -1.89 -1.11 -4.26
C HIS A 162 -1.31 -1.05 -2.85
N ARG A 163 -2.10 -1.41 -1.84
CA ARG A 163 -1.63 -1.44 -0.45
C ARG A 163 -0.50 -2.46 -0.24
N ASP A 164 -0.60 -3.63 -0.86
CA ASP A 164 0.40 -4.68 -0.73
C ASP A 164 1.72 -4.31 -1.44
N ILE A 165 1.67 -3.65 -2.60
CA ILE A 165 2.85 -3.07 -3.26
C ILE A 165 3.49 -1.97 -2.38
N ALA A 166 2.69 -1.08 -1.80
CA ALA A 166 3.19 -0.03 -0.91
C ALA A 166 3.86 -0.58 0.36
N ARG A 167 3.37 -1.72 0.90
CA ARG A 167 4.02 -2.42 2.02
C ARG A 167 5.39 -2.98 1.66
N ILE A 168 5.54 -3.51 0.44
CA ILE A 168 6.82 -4.02 -0.06
C ILE A 168 7.83 -2.87 -0.16
N GLU A 169 7.43 -1.76 -0.78
CA GLU A 169 8.26 -0.56 -0.92
C GLU A 169 8.71 -0.01 0.45
N ALA A 170 7.78 0.11 1.40
CA ALA A 170 8.06 0.64 2.74
C ALA A 170 8.93 -0.29 3.61
N GLY A 171 9.12 -1.56 3.20
CA GLY A 171 9.75 -2.60 4.02
C GLY A 171 9.04 -2.88 5.35
N SER A 172 7.83 -2.34 5.54
CA SER A 172 7.08 -2.35 6.79
C SER A 172 5.57 -2.18 6.53
N ALA A 173 4.76 -2.26 7.59
CA ALA A 173 3.32 -2.12 7.45
C ALA A 173 2.92 -0.67 7.12
N VAL A 174 2.25 -0.46 5.98
CA VAL A 174 1.54 0.80 5.69
C VAL A 174 0.33 0.93 6.61
N ASP A 175 0.30 2.03 7.36
CA ASP A 175 -0.80 2.39 8.26
C ASP A 175 -2.14 2.37 7.50
N SER A 176 -3.07 1.52 7.96
CA SER A 176 -4.38 1.34 7.31
C SER A 176 -5.15 2.65 7.19
N HIS A 177 -5.04 3.50 8.21
CA HIS A 177 -5.78 4.76 8.27
C HIS A 177 -5.20 5.76 7.28
N LYS A 178 -3.86 5.93 7.23
CA LYS A 178 -3.22 6.79 6.22
C LYS A 178 -3.60 6.35 4.81
N PHE A 179 -3.48 5.06 4.51
CA PHE A 179 -3.86 4.52 3.20
C PHE A 179 -5.33 4.80 2.87
N ALA A 180 -6.24 4.59 3.83
CA ALA A 180 -7.68 4.79 3.62
C ALA A 180 -8.02 6.24 3.23
N VAL A 181 -7.43 7.24 3.90
CA VAL A 181 -7.84 8.65 3.77
C VAL A 181 -7.00 9.48 2.78
N VAL A 182 -5.84 9.01 2.34
CA VAL A 182 -5.04 9.71 1.31
C VAL A 182 -4.59 8.82 0.14
N GLY A 183 -4.58 7.50 0.29
CA GLY A 183 -4.08 6.59 -0.74
C GLY A 183 -4.96 6.49 -1.99
N GLN A 184 -6.22 6.94 -1.91
CA GLN A 184 -7.16 6.85 -3.02
C GLN A 184 -7.18 8.09 -3.93
N LEU A 185 -7.05 9.28 -3.34
CA LEU A 185 -7.33 10.56 -4.00
C LEU A 185 -6.17 11.54 -3.79
N ALA A 186 -5.68 12.14 -4.87
CA ALA A 186 -4.72 13.23 -4.79
C ALA A 186 -5.38 14.49 -4.18
N ASP A 187 -6.64 14.73 -4.50
CA ASP A 187 -7.48 15.82 -3.99
C ASP A 187 -8.26 15.47 -2.69
N HIS A 188 -7.70 14.57 -1.87
CA HIS A 188 -8.35 14.06 -0.65
C HIS A 188 -8.81 15.16 0.33
N LEU A 189 -8.10 16.29 0.43
CA LEU A 189 -8.49 17.40 1.31
C LEU A 189 -9.86 18.01 0.93
N ASP A 190 -10.24 17.96 -0.34
CA ASP A 190 -11.46 18.53 -0.88
C ASP A 190 -12.55 17.49 -1.16
N ARG A 191 -12.18 16.22 -1.26
CA ARG A 191 -13.10 15.13 -1.64
C ARG A 191 -13.31 14.08 -0.58
N ASP A 192 -12.35 13.80 0.29
CA ASP A 192 -12.52 12.74 1.28
C ASP A 192 -13.36 13.25 2.48
N PRO A 193 -14.42 12.52 2.90
CA PRO A 193 -15.26 12.92 4.01
C PRO A 193 -14.52 13.13 5.33
N PHE A 194 -13.45 12.35 5.60
CA PHE A 194 -12.63 12.52 6.80
C PHE A 194 -11.93 13.88 6.82
N TRP A 195 -11.30 14.26 5.71
CA TRP A 195 -10.59 15.53 5.63
C TRP A 195 -11.53 16.73 5.58
N ILE A 196 -12.69 16.60 4.92
CA ILE A 196 -13.74 17.61 4.95
C ILE A 196 -14.21 17.86 6.39
N GLN A 197 -14.50 16.81 7.15
CA GLN A 197 -14.90 16.94 8.56
C GLN A 197 -13.81 17.61 9.40
N ARG A 198 -12.54 17.21 9.21
CA ARG A 198 -11.41 17.86 9.92
C ARG A 198 -11.31 19.35 9.59
N ARG A 199 -11.50 19.74 8.33
CA ARG A 199 -11.52 21.15 7.92
C ARG A 199 -12.65 21.93 8.60
N THR A 200 -13.86 21.36 8.64
CA THR A 200 -14.99 21.99 9.34
C THR A 200 -14.73 22.10 10.85
N PHE A 201 -14.16 21.07 11.47
CA PHE A 201 -13.77 21.10 12.88
C PHE A 201 -12.71 22.17 13.15
N ALA A 202 -11.67 22.26 12.33
CA ALA A 202 -10.66 23.31 12.44
C ALA A 202 -11.27 24.70 12.26
N ALA A 203 -12.18 24.88 11.29
CA ALA A 203 -12.87 26.16 11.07
C ALA A 203 -13.63 26.64 12.31
N ALA A 204 -14.24 25.72 13.06
CA ALA A 204 -14.99 26.00 14.28
C ALA A 204 -14.09 26.24 15.51
N ASN A 205 -12.91 25.61 15.56
CA ASN A 205 -12.03 25.61 16.73
C ASN A 205 -10.80 26.50 16.61
N CYS A 206 -10.54 27.09 15.44
CA CYS A 206 -9.50 28.11 15.27
C CYS A 206 -9.83 29.33 16.15
N ARG A 207 -9.24 29.35 17.35
CA ARG A 207 -9.30 30.49 18.28
C ARG A 207 -8.30 31.52 17.81
N LEU A 208 -8.86 32.58 17.27
CA LEU A 208 -8.11 33.65 16.68
C LEU A 208 -7.92 34.74 17.74
N PRO A 209 -6.69 35.04 18.20
CA PRO A 209 -6.46 36.22 19.02
C PRO A 209 -6.96 37.44 18.24
N GLY A 210 -7.87 38.20 18.87
CA GLY A 210 -8.52 39.40 18.33
C GLY A 210 -9.98 39.26 17.90
N ASN A 211 -10.62 38.09 18.03
CA ASN A 211 -12.06 37.94 17.73
C ASN A 211 -12.95 37.84 18.98
N ASP A 212 -12.35 37.79 20.16
CA ASP A 212 -13.04 38.04 21.41
C ASP A 212 -13.21 39.56 21.44
N GLY A 213 -14.44 40.08 21.36
CA GLY A 213 -14.75 41.51 21.23
C GLY A 213 -14.25 42.43 22.36
N GLY A 214 -13.30 41.98 23.18
CA GLY A 214 -12.47 42.84 24.00
C GLY A 214 -11.36 43.46 23.14
N ALA A 215 -11.36 44.78 23.05
CA ALA A 215 -10.24 45.58 22.54
C ALA A 215 -9.01 45.44 23.46
N SER A 216 -8.51 44.21 23.66
CA SER A 216 -7.15 44.01 24.11
C SER A 216 -6.26 44.33 22.92
N THR A 217 -5.79 45.57 22.89
CA THR A 217 -4.46 45.92 22.41
C THR A 217 -3.46 45.02 23.12
N SER A 218 -3.35 43.78 22.64
CA SER A 218 -2.26 42.87 22.98
C SER A 218 -1.03 43.43 22.29
N THR A 219 -0.50 44.50 22.88
CA THR A 219 0.88 44.92 22.66
C THR A 219 1.73 43.71 22.98
N MET A 220 2.31 43.10 21.95
CA MET A 220 3.34 42.09 22.14
C MET A 220 4.36 42.62 23.16
N PRO A 221 4.92 41.79 24.06
CA PRO A 221 5.98 42.22 24.99
C PRO A 221 7.19 42.88 24.30
N HIS A 222 7.28 42.84 22.95
CA HIS A 222 8.38 43.38 22.16
C HIS A 222 7.96 44.27 20.98
N GLY A 223 6.72 44.78 20.91
CA GLY A 223 6.35 45.85 19.97
C GLY A 223 6.52 45.56 18.46
N VAL A 224 6.66 44.30 18.05
CA VAL A 224 6.79 43.96 16.62
C VAL A 224 5.41 43.99 15.96
N PRO A 225 5.16 44.86 14.97
CA PRO A 225 3.89 44.89 14.25
C PRO A 225 3.68 43.60 13.47
N VAL A 226 2.48 43.03 13.58
CA VAL A 226 2.05 41.89 12.75
C VAL A 226 2.02 42.34 11.29
N GLN A 227 2.81 41.72 10.43
CA GLN A 227 2.91 42.09 9.00
C GLN A 227 1.57 41.86 8.28
N ALA A 228 1.14 42.80 7.42
CA ALA A 228 -0.14 42.74 6.70
C ALA A 228 -0.32 41.49 5.81
N SER A 229 0.77 40.90 5.30
CA SER A 229 0.76 39.62 4.56
C SER A 229 0.16 38.48 5.39
N THR A 230 0.49 38.41 6.68
CA THR A 230 -0.01 37.37 7.59
C THR A 230 -1.51 37.46 7.88
N LEU A 231 -2.12 38.65 7.74
CA LEU A 231 -3.57 38.83 7.89
C LEU A 231 -4.35 38.39 6.64
N THR A 232 -3.81 38.67 5.44
CA THR A 232 -4.39 38.22 4.17
C THR A 232 -4.31 36.70 4.01
N ASP A 233 -3.19 36.10 4.43
CA ASP A 233 -3.01 34.64 4.43
C ASP A 233 -3.99 33.96 5.39
N ARG A 234 -4.25 34.59 6.55
CA ARG A 234 -5.18 34.08 7.58
C ARG A 234 -6.64 34.11 7.14
N ALA A 235 -7.12 35.21 6.57
CA ALA A 235 -8.48 35.30 6.06
C ALA A 235 -8.71 34.29 4.92
N SER A 236 -7.69 34.08 4.08
CA SER A 236 -7.70 33.10 3.00
C SER A 236 -7.76 31.66 3.54
N TYR A 237 -7.01 31.35 4.61
CA TYR A 237 -7.06 30.04 5.26
C TYR A 237 -8.43 29.72 5.87
N LEU A 238 -9.00 30.64 6.66
CA LEU A 238 -10.33 30.41 7.23
C LEU A 238 -11.39 30.27 6.13
N ARG A 239 -11.26 31.02 5.04
CA ARG A 239 -12.12 30.87 3.87
C ARG A 239 -11.96 29.48 3.25
N TRP A 240 -10.73 28.99 3.10
CA TRP A 240 -10.46 27.63 2.63
C TRP A 240 -11.07 26.56 3.56
N LEU A 241 -10.86 26.65 4.87
CA LEU A 241 -11.44 25.69 5.83
C LEU A 241 -12.98 25.67 5.76
N ARG A 242 -13.61 26.85 5.69
CA ARG A 242 -15.07 26.99 5.64
C ARG A 242 -15.67 26.62 4.27
N ALA A 243 -14.86 26.63 3.21
CA ALA A 243 -15.30 26.22 1.89
C ALA A 243 -15.49 24.69 1.76
N ALA A 244 -15.05 23.92 2.76
CA ALA A 244 -15.27 22.48 2.82
C ALA A 244 -16.77 22.16 2.83
N LYS A 245 -17.26 21.49 1.79
CA LYS A 245 -18.66 21.06 1.67
C LYS A 245 -18.73 19.57 1.89
N SER A 246 -19.47 19.15 2.91
CA SER A 246 -19.76 17.73 3.13
C SER A 246 -20.49 17.15 1.92
N ILE A 247 -19.95 16.04 1.41
CA ILE A 247 -20.53 15.24 0.32
C ILE A 247 -21.10 13.90 0.83
N ALA A 248 -20.89 13.61 2.11
CA ALA A 248 -21.22 12.37 2.80
C ALA A 248 -21.46 12.66 4.30
N PRO A 249 -22.23 11.81 5.01
CA PRO A 249 -22.34 11.93 6.46
C PRO A 249 -20.96 11.95 7.12
N ALA A 250 -20.87 12.61 8.27
CA ALA A 250 -19.65 12.59 9.07
C ALA A 250 -19.25 11.13 9.36
N PRO A 251 -17.97 10.78 9.24
CA PRO A 251 -17.53 9.43 9.53
C PRO A 251 -17.83 9.10 11.00
N ASP A 252 -18.45 7.95 11.21
CA ASP A 252 -18.77 7.41 12.55
C ASP A 252 -17.50 7.10 13.38
N LYS A 253 -16.38 6.84 12.70
CA LYS A 253 -15.08 6.56 13.34
C LYS A 253 -14.12 7.73 13.17
N ALA A 254 -13.43 8.10 14.26
CA ALA A 254 -12.37 9.10 14.25
C ALA A 254 -11.15 8.69 13.40
N ARG A 255 -10.99 7.40 13.08
CA ARG A 255 -9.90 6.85 12.27
C ARG A 255 -10.44 5.75 11.35
N PRO A 256 -10.99 6.09 10.17
CA PRO A 256 -11.40 5.08 9.19
C PRO A 256 -10.21 4.22 8.77
N SER A 257 -10.41 2.91 8.70
CA SER A 257 -9.42 1.91 8.26
C SER A 257 -9.75 1.29 6.91
N GLU A 258 -10.91 1.64 6.36
CA GLU A 258 -11.41 1.17 5.08
C GLU A 258 -11.44 2.32 4.08
N ILE A 259 -11.25 1.99 2.81
CA ILE A 259 -11.27 2.95 1.70
C ILE A 259 -12.68 3.52 1.42
N TRP A 260 -13.72 2.85 1.93
CA TRP A 260 -15.11 3.25 1.73
C TRP A 260 -15.59 4.13 2.88
N PRO A 261 -16.11 5.34 2.61
CA PRO A 261 -16.70 6.17 3.65
C PRO A 261 -17.92 5.49 4.30
N ASN A 262 -18.01 5.56 5.63
CA ASN A 262 -19.16 5.03 6.38
C ASN A 262 -20.47 5.67 5.93
N GLY A 263 -21.51 4.86 5.76
CA GLY A 263 -22.85 5.34 5.38
C GLY A 263 -22.99 5.76 3.91
N VAL A 264 -21.96 5.56 3.07
CA VAL A 264 -22.03 5.77 1.63
C VAL A 264 -22.00 4.42 0.92
N ALA A 265 -22.96 4.15 0.03
CA ALA A 265 -22.95 2.94 -0.79
C ALA A 265 -21.68 2.91 -1.66
N ARG A 266 -20.99 1.76 -1.70
CA ARG A 266 -19.70 1.63 -2.42
C ARG A 266 -19.79 2.01 -3.90
N ALA A 267 -20.83 1.56 -4.60
CA ALA A 267 -21.07 1.93 -6.00
C ALA A 267 -21.21 3.44 -6.19
N ARG A 268 -21.91 4.12 -5.27
CA ARG A 268 -22.04 5.58 -5.28
C ARG A 268 -20.72 6.28 -5.02
N TRP A 269 -19.92 5.79 -4.08
CA TRP A 269 -18.59 6.33 -3.83
C TRP A 269 -17.68 6.14 -5.05
N LEU A 270 -17.71 4.96 -5.67
CA LEU A 270 -16.91 4.69 -6.87
C LEU A 270 -17.31 5.60 -8.04
N LEU A 271 -18.61 5.86 -8.24
CA LEU A 271 -19.10 6.85 -9.21
C LEU A 271 -18.61 8.27 -8.88
N HIS A 272 -18.60 8.63 -7.59
CA HIS A 272 -18.05 9.92 -7.14
C HIS A 272 -16.57 10.06 -7.49
N ILE A 273 -15.76 9.04 -7.14
CA ILE A 273 -14.33 8.98 -7.48
C ILE A 273 -14.14 9.17 -8.99
N ALA A 274 -14.87 8.41 -9.80
CA ALA A 274 -14.68 8.39 -11.24
C ALA A 274 -15.11 9.69 -11.95
N THR A 275 -15.97 10.50 -11.32
CA THR A 275 -16.59 11.68 -11.98
C THR A 275 -16.25 13.02 -11.34
N LYS A 276 -15.78 13.05 -10.08
CA LYS A 276 -15.60 14.28 -9.31
C LYS A 276 -14.24 14.39 -8.61
N CYS A 277 -13.44 13.34 -8.57
CA CYS A 277 -12.17 13.33 -7.84
C CYS A 277 -10.96 13.20 -8.76
N GLU A 278 -9.77 13.29 -8.17
CA GLU A 278 -8.47 13.01 -8.81
C GLU A 278 -7.88 11.71 -8.25
N PRO A 279 -8.34 10.55 -8.73
CA PRO A 279 -7.85 9.26 -8.25
C PRO A 279 -6.40 9.04 -8.67
N TRP A 280 -5.62 8.41 -7.80
CA TRP A 280 -4.20 8.14 -8.03
C TRP A 280 -3.75 6.82 -7.41
N ILE A 281 -2.57 6.36 -7.83
CA ILE A 281 -1.79 5.28 -7.24
C ILE A 281 -0.53 5.88 -6.62
N ALA A 282 -0.59 6.20 -5.34
CA ALA A 282 0.50 6.81 -4.59
C ALA A 282 1.55 5.79 -4.13
N THR A 283 2.82 6.17 -4.07
CA THR A 283 3.85 5.40 -3.37
C THR A 283 3.66 5.45 -1.85
N ALA A 284 4.34 4.56 -1.11
CA ALA A 284 4.28 4.57 0.35
C ALA A 284 4.75 5.92 0.93
N GLU A 285 5.85 6.46 0.41
CA GLU A 285 6.36 7.78 0.80
C GLU A 285 5.34 8.89 0.50
N GLN A 286 4.72 8.86 -0.69
CA GLN A 286 3.70 9.84 -1.06
C GLN A 286 2.48 9.79 -0.13
N ILE A 287 2.08 8.60 0.32
CA ILE A 287 0.99 8.42 1.29
C ILE A 287 1.35 9.08 2.63
N ASP A 288 2.55 8.83 3.15
CA ASP A 288 3.00 9.40 4.43
C ASP A 288 3.09 10.93 4.34
N VAL A 289 3.74 11.45 3.29
CA VAL A 289 3.90 12.89 3.07
C VAL A 289 2.53 13.57 2.87
N ALA A 290 1.63 12.98 2.09
CA ALA A 290 0.29 13.53 1.87
C ALA A 290 -0.52 13.56 3.17
N TYR A 291 -0.50 12.48 3.95
CA TYR A 291 -1.21 12.42 5.23
C TYR A 291 -0.67 13.45 6.22
N ASP A 292 0.64 13.51 6.43
CA ASP A 292 1.24 14.43 7.39
C ASP A 292 0.99 15.89 6.98
N THR A 293 1.06 16.18 5.68
CA THR A 293 0.74 17.51 5.13
C THR A 293 -0.73 17.87 5.38
N ALA A 294 -1.66 16.96 5.07
CA ALA A 294 -3.09 17.17 5.28
C ALA A 294 -3.45 17.31 6.76
N TYR A 295 -2.82 16.51 7.61
CA TYR A 295 -3.00 16.55 9.06
C TYR A 295 -2.60 17.92 9.62
N ASN A 296 -1.43 18.42 9.22
CA ASN A 296 -0.94 19.73 9.62
C ASN A 296 -1.81 20.87 9.06
N ALA A 297 -2.21 20.79 7.79
CA ALA A 297 -3.06 21.81 7.17
C ALA A 297 -4.46 21.92 7.80
N THR A 298 -4.98 20.82 8.33
CA THR A 298 -6.32 20.73 8.94
C THR A 298 -6.30 20.75 10.47
N SER A 299 -5.16 21.06 11.09
CA SER A 299 -5.08 21.23 12.54
C SER A 299 -5.60 22.61 12.94
N ALA A 300 -6.38 22.67 14.02
CA ALA A 300 -6.86 23.95 14.55
C ALA A 300 -5.67 24.77 15.05
N VAL A 301 -5.51 26.00 14.54
CA VAL A 301 -4.46 26.91 15.00
C VAL A 301 -4.90 27.47 16.36
N GLN A 302 -4.20 27.07 17.43
CA GLN A 302 -4.48 27.53 18.79
C GLN A 302 -3.48 28.60 19.27
N ASP A 303 -2.30 28.71 18.67
CA ASP A 303 -1.23 29.64 19.09
C ASP A 303 -0.35 30.15 17.92
N GLU A 304 0.69 30.94 18.24
CA GLU A 304 1.67 31.45 17.27
C GLU A 304 2.62 30.39 16.72
N TYR A 305 2.85 29.31 17.45
CA TYR A 305 3.73 28.22 17.04
C TYR A 305 3.12 27.45 15.86
N GLY A 306 1.79 27.23 15.89
CA GLY A 306 1.04 26.68 14.76
C GLY A 306 1.12 27.50 13.46
N ARG A 307 1.43 28.82 13.52
CA ARG A 307 1.47 29.70 12.34
C ARG A 307 2.69 29.49 11.44
N ARG A 308 3.85 29.12 11.98
CA ARG A 308 5.05 28.89 11.14
C ARG A 308 4.96 27.58 10.36
N HIS A 309 4.34 26.57 10.96
CA HIS A 309 4.06 25.30 10.29
C HIS A 309 2.95 25.41 9.23
N PHE A 310 2.11 26.45 9.30
CA PHE A 310 0.98 26.68 8.39
C PHE A 310 1.41 27.09 6.97
N THR A 311 2.24 28.13 6.83
CA THR A 311 2.70 28.60 5.51
C THR A 311 3.52 27.51 4.81
N ASP A 312 4.27 26.73 5.59
CA ASP A 312 5.03 25.60 5.10
C ASP A 312 4.13 24.43 4.67
N ALA A 313 3.06 24.12 5.41
CA ALA A 313 2.11 23.06 5.03
C ALA A 313 1.36 23.41 3.73
N LEU A 314 0.91 24.65 3.57
CA LEU A 314 0.22 25.10 2.35
C LEU A 314 1.16 25.10 1.13
N LYS A 315 2.40 25.59 1.30
CA LYS A 315 3.42 25.54 0.24
C LYS A 315 3.80 24.10 -0.12
N ARG A 316 3.93 23.21 0.86
CA ARG A 316 4.21 21.78 0.63
C ARG A 316 3.05 21.11 -0.12
N HIS A 317 1.80 21.39 0.24
CA HIS A 317 0.64 20.88 -0.50
C HIS A 317 0.67 21.34 -1.96
N GLN A 318 0.85 22.65 -2.21
CA GLN A 318 0.95 23.19 -3.56
C GLN A 318 2.12 22.56 -4.35
N ALA A 319 3.26 22.32 -3.72
CA ALA A 319 4.41 21.65 -4.33
C ALA A 319 4.15 20.17 -4.64
N ILE A 320 3.42 19.45 -3.78
CA ILE A 320 3.03 18.05 -4.00
C ILE A 320 2.07 17.96 -5.19
N THR A 321 1.02 18.78 -5.24
CA THR A 321 0.08 18.81 -6.37
C THR A 321 0.80 19.15 -7.69
N GLN A 322 1.76 20.09 -7.65
CA GLN A 322 2.58 20.43 -8.82
C GLN A 322 3.52 19.29 -9.24
N THR A 323 4.15 18.61 -8.28
CA THR A 323 5.07 17.50 -8.56
C THR A 323 4.33 16.27 -9.08
N GLN A 324 3.13 15.98 -8.56
CA GLN A 324 2.25 14.93 -9.06
C GLN A 324 1.85 15.19 -10.52
N ALA A 325 1.52 16.43 -10.88
CA ALA A 325 1.24 16.80 -12.27
C ALA A 325 2.46 16.58 -13.20
N VAL A 326 3.68 16.85 -12.72
CA VAL A 326 4.91 16.63 -13.50
C VAL A 326 5.23 15.14 -13.65
N THR A 327 5.07 14.32 -12.61
CA THR A 327 5.34 12.88 -12.66
C THR A 327 4.35 12.15 -13.56
N GLN A 328 3.07 12.49 -13.50
CA GLN A 328 2.06 11.95 -14.42
C GLN A 328 2.36 12.32 -15.88
N THR A 329 2.87 13.53 -16.13
CA THR A 329 3.28 13.98 -17.48
C THR A 329 4.51 13.22 -17.99
N ARG A 330 5.48 12.90 -17.13
CA ARG A 330 6.69 12.16 -17.55
C ARG A 330 6.42 10.69 -17.87
N VAL A 331 5.53 10.04 -17.12
CA VAL A 331 5.13 8.64 -17.41
C VAL A 331 4.37 8.56 -18.74
N ALA A 332 3.59 9.58 -19.09
CA ALA A 332 2.87 9.63 -20.37
C ALA A 332 3.75 9.88 -21.60
N VAL A 333 4.97 10.40 -21.44
CA VAL A 333 5.90 10.75 -22.53
C VAL A 333 6.98 9.67 -22.73
N GLY A 334 7.13 8.74 -21.78
CA GLY A 334 8.13 7.66 -21.78
C GLY A 334 7.65 6.31 -22.32
N THR A 335 6.43 6.23 -22.86
CA THR A 335 5.84 5.06 -23.52
C THR A 335 5.61 5.32 -25.00
#